data_AF-A0ABC8LGE0-F1
#
_entry.id   AF-A0ABC8LGE0-F1
#
_cell.length_a   1.000
_cell.length_b   1.000
_cell.length_c   1.000
_cell.angle_alpha   90.00
_cell.angle_beta   90.00
_cell.angle_gamma   90.00
#
_symmetry.space_group_name_H-M   'P 1'
#
loop_
_entity.id
_entity.type
_entity.pdbx_description
1 polymer ?
#
loop_
_entity_poly.entity_id
_entity_poly.type
_entity_poly.pdbx_seq_one_letter_code
_entity_poly.pdbx_strand_id
1 'polypeptide(L)'
;MHKLLQQVARHAVQRQKPWKRQILTDAHEICDVLETNYGGRRVTGISLDISTIPNGMYISAGGFKKMCDLRFLSIYETRRDTNIRVHLPEDMNFPPLLRLLHWDLYPEKCLPHTLRPEHLVELNLGKSKLEKLWQGTQ
;
A
#
# COMPACT_ATOMS: atom_id res chain seq x y z
N MET A 1 5.15 -16.23 10.33
CA MET A 1 4.15 -15.82 11.34
C MET A 1 3.04 -16.87 11.39
N HIS A 2 2.56 -17.27 12.57
CA HIS A 2 1.48 -18.26 12.72
C HIS A 2 0.10 -17.64 12.40
N LYS A 3 -0.79 -18.38 11.73
CA LYS A 3 -2.12 -17.88 11.28
C LYS A 3 -3.00 -17.36 12.42
N LEU A 4 -3.02 -18.08 13.56
CA LEU A 4 -3.79 -17.66 14.73
C LEU A 4 -3.29 -16.32 15.29
N LEU A 5 -1.97 -16.12 15.34
CA LEU A 5 -1.40 -14.88 15.85
C LEU A 5 -1.76 -13.69 14.94
N GLN A 6 -1.73 -13.92 13.62
CA GLN A 6 -2.17 -12.92 12.64
C GLN A 6 -3.66 -12.58 12.81
N GLN A 7 -4.52 -13.58 13.04
CA GLN A 7 -5.95 -13.37 13.25
C GLN A 7 -6.23 -12.58 14.54
N VAL A 8 -5.58 -12.94 15.65
CA VAL A 8 -5.71 -12.21 16.92
C VAL A 8 -5.24 -10.76 16.77
N ALA A 9 -4.12 -10.52 16.07
CA ALA A 9 -3.63 -9.18 15.81
C ALA A 9 -4.63 -8.34 14.98
N ARG A 10 -5.20 -8.93 13.90
CA ARG A 10 -6.25 -8.27 13.08
C ARG A 10 -7.46 -7.90 13.92
N HIS A 11 -7.95 -8.83 14.76
CA HIS A 11 -9.09 -8.57 15.65
C HIS A 11 -8.77 -7.46 16.66
N ALA A 12 -7.55 -7.43 17.22
CA ALA A 12 -7.13 -6.38 18.15
C ALA A 12 -7.13 -4.98 17.49
N VAL A 13 -6.71 -4.89 16.22
CA VAL A 13 -6.77 -3.65 15.44
C VAL A 13 -8.23 -3.22 15.18
N GLN A 14 -9.09 -4.16 14.79
CA GLN A 14 -10.51 -3.88 14.49
C GLN A 14 -11.31 -3.40 15.71
N ARG A 15 -10.98 -3.87 16.92
CA ARG A 15 -11.61 -3.43 18.18
C ARG A 15 -11.29 -1.97 18.55
N GLN A 16 -10.25 -1.37 17.97
CA GLN A 16 -9.96 0.04 18.17
C GLN A 16 -10.93 0.91 17.37
N LYS A 17 -11.20 2.12 17.87
CA LYS A 17 -12.03 3.10 17.16
C LYS A 17 -11.40 3.42 15.79
N PRO A 18 -12.20 3.58 14.72
CA PRO A 18 -11.69 3.81 13.36
C PRO A 18 -10.76 5.00 13.19
N TRP A 19 -10.73 6.00 14.07
CA TRP A 19 -9.77 7.11 13.96
C TRP A 19 -8.48 6.89 14.76
N LYS A 20 -8.43 5.85 15.60
CA LYS A 20 -7.26 5.54 16.44
C LYS A 20 -6.34 4.48 15.85
N ARG A 21 -6.82 3.66 14.89
CA ARG A 21 -5.98 2.58 14.32
C ARG A 21 -4.83 3.21 13.54
N GLN A 22 -3.62 2.72 13.76
CA GLN A 22 -2.43 3.14 12.99
C GLN A 22 -2.11 2.16 11.86
N ILE A 23 -2.69 0.95 11.90
CA ILE A 23 -2.56 -0.07 10.87
C ILE A 23 -3.93 -0.30 10.25
N LEU A 24 -4.00 -0.26 8.91
CA LEU A 24 -5.20 -0.54 8.15
C LEU A 24 -5.09 -1.91 7.51
N THR A 25 -6.14 -2.71 7.64
CA THR A 25 -6.24 -4.06 7.04
C THR A 25 -7.59 -4.34 6.40
N ASP A 26 -8.56 -3.44 6.56
CA ASP A 26 -9.88 -3.56 5.96
C ASP A 26 -9.85 -2.98 4.55
N ALA A 27 -10.25 -3.78 3.56
CA ALA A 27 -10.08 -3.40 2.16
C ALA A 27 -10.91 -2.18 1.78
N HIS A 28 -12.14 -2.07 2.29
CA HIS A 28 -13.02 -0.92 2.02
C HIS A 28 -12.46 0.35 2.67
N GLU A 29 -12.06 0.28 3.96
CA GLU A 29 -11.43 1.41 4.67
C GLU A 29 -10.16 1.89 3.95
N ILE A 30 -9.35 0.98 3.41
CA ILE A 30 -8.13 1.33 2.69
C ILE A 30 -8.46 2.01 1.35
N CYS A 31 -9.38 1.45 0.56
CA CYS A 31 -9.78 2.04 -0.72
C CYS A 31 -10.33 3.46 -0.52
N ASP A 32 -11.25 3.64 0.42
CA ASP A 32 -11.86 4.95 0.71
C ASP A 32 -10.79 6.00 1.04
N VAL A 33 -9.81 5.64 1.89
CA VAL A 33 -8.76 6.57 2.30
C VAL A 33 -7.80 6.89 1.15
N LEU A 34 -7.43 5.91 0.33
CA LEU A 34 -6.50 6.11 -0.81
C LEU A 34 -7.15 6.88 -1.97
N GLU A 35 -8.46 6.70 -2.18
CA GLU A 35 -9.21 7.39 -3.23
C GLU A 35 -9.55 8.82 -2.84
N THR A 36 -10.03 9.05 -1.62
CA THR A 36 -10.53 10.37 -1.20
C THR A 36 -9.47 11.27 -0.57
N ASN A 37 -8.29 10.73 -0.22
CA ASN A 37 -7.27 11.43 0.58
C ASN A 37 -7.88 12.05 1.85
N TYR A 38 -8.90 11.39 2.41
CA TYR A 38 -9.64 11.89 3.57
C TYR A 38 -9.04 11.33 4.86
N GLY A 39 -8.83 12.22 5.84
CA GLY A 39 -8.35 11.88 7.18
C GLY A 39 -6.91 12.29 7.47
N GLY A 40 -6.73 13.19 8.45
CA GLY A 40 -5.43 13.52 9.07
C GLY A 40 -4.96 12.44 10.06
N ARG A 41 -5.15 11.18 9.69
CA ARG A 41 -4.91 10.04 10.55
C ARG A 41 -3.44 9.65 10.51
N ARG A 42 -2.86 9.37 11.66
CA ARG A 42 -1.51 8.82 11.76
C ARG A 42 -1.49 7.33 11.38
N VAL A 43 -1.47 7.04 10.07
CA VAL A 43 -1.33 5.68 9.54
C VAL A 43 0.14 5.34 9.41
N THR A 44 0.57 4.24 10.04
CA THR A 44 1.94 3.73 9.98
C THR A 44 2.05 2.47 9.13
N GLY A 45 0.95 1.76 8.89
CA GLY A 45 0.94 0.53 8.10
C GLY A 45 -0.36 0.30 7.31
N ILE A 46 -0.22 -0.21 6.10
CA ILE A 46 -1.31 -0.67 5.24
C ILE A 46 -0.99 -2.10 4.81
N SER A 47 -1.97 -3.00 4.94
CA SER A 47 -1.91 -4.38 4.47
C SER A 47 -3.20 -4.70 3.73
N LEU A 48 -3.14 -4.73 2.40
CA LEU A 48 -4.29 -4.89 1.52
C LEU A 48 -4.16 -6.16 0.68
N ASP A 49 -5.15 -7.04 0.78
CA ASP A 49 -5.32 -8.15 -0.17
C ASP A 49 -6.17 -7.66 -1.35
N ILE A 50 -5.55 -7.36 -2.50
CA ILE A 50 -6.26 -6.82 -3.66
C ILE A 50 -7.25 -7.83 -4.28
N SER A 51 -7.10 -9.11 -3.95
CA SER A 51 -8.02 -10.16 -4.40
C SER A 51 -9.42 -10.03 -3.80
N THR A 52 -9.55 -9.28 -2.70
CA THR A 52 -10.84 -9.00 -2.06
C THR A 52 -11.60 -7.87 -2.72
N ILE A 53 -11.00 -7.18 -3.70
CA ILE A 53 -11.59 -6.04 -4.40
C ILE A 53 -12.04 -6.51 -5.80
N PRO A 54 -13.35 -6.71 -6.03
CA PRO A 54 -13.84 -7.33 -7.28
C PRO A 54 -13.66 -6.44 -8.51
N ASN A 55 -13.80 -5.12 -8.36
CA ASN A 55 -13.80 -4.16 -9.47
C ASN A 55 -12.48 -3.39 -9.61
N GLY A 56 -11.44 -3.82 -8.90
CA GLY A 56 -10.21 -3.05 -8.76
C GLY A 56 -10.37 -1.79 -7.92
N MET A 57 -9.28 -1.03 -7.83
CA MET A 57 -9.18 0.17 -7.01
C MET A 57 -8.39 1.26 -7.72
N TYR A 58 -8.71 2.49 -7.37
CA TYR A 58 -8.00 3.69 -7.80
C TYR A 58 -7.30 4.33 -6.62
N ILE A 59 -6.03 4.67 -6.78
CA ILE A 59 -5.29 5.46 -5.79
C ILE A 59 -5.23 6.88 -6.34
N SER A 60 -5.73 7.87 -5.60
CA SER A 60 -5.62 9.25 -6.06
C SER A 60 -4.16 9.74 -6.04
N ALA A 61 -3.85 10.78 -6.82
CA ALA A 61 -2.52 11.42 -6.81
C ALA A 61 -2.07 11.82 -5.41
N GLY A 62 -3.05 12.23 -4.58
CA GLY A 62 -2.85 12.59 -3.18
C GLY A 62 -3.05 11.45 -2.18
N GLY A 63 -3.32 10.22 -2.60
CA GLY A 63 -3.78 9.14 -1.72
C GLY A 63 -2.85 8.85 -0.54
N PHE A 64 -1.54 9.01 -0.76
CA PHE A 64 -0.52 8.86 0.28
C PHE A 64 -0.05 10.19 0.89
N LYS A 65 -0.47 11.34 0.34
CA LYS A 65 0.08 12.67 0.68
C LYS A 65 -0.07 13.02 2.15
N LYS A 66 -1.14 12.57 2.82
CA LYS A 66 -1.39 12.80 4.25
C LYS A 66 -0.82 11.72 5.17
N MET A 67 -0.23 10.67 4.61
CA MET A 67 0.30 9.52 5.36
C MET A 67 1.83 9.62 5.56
N CYS A 68 2.31 10.77 6.05
CA CYS A 68 3.76 11.03 6.18
C CYS A 68 4.47 10.03 7.10
N ASP A 69 3.74 9.40 8.03
CA ASP A 69 4.25 8.39 8.97
C ASP A 69 4.14 6.95 8.45
N LEU A 70 3.72 6.73 7.20
CA LEU A 70 3.57 5.39 6.64
C LEU A 70 4.94 4.73 6.48
N ARG A 71 5.13 3.59 7.17
CA ARG A 71 6.37 2.81 7.15
C ARG A 71 6.20 1.46 6.47
N PHE A 72 5.00 0.90 6.49
CA PHE A 72 4.70 -0.41 5.93
C PHE A 72 3.59 -0.30 4.91
N LEU A 73 3.89 -0.61 3.65
CA LEU A 73 2.90 -0.73 2.59
C LEU A 73 3.00 -2.13 2.00
N SER A 74 1.97 -2.94 2.22
CA SER A 74 1.84 -4.28 1.66
C SER A 74 0.53 -4.38 0.90
N ILE A 75 0.62 -4.49 -0.42
CA ILE A 75 -0.48 -4.68 -1.35
C ILE A 75 -0.19 -6.02 -2.04
N TYR A 76 -0.98 -7.04 -1.75
CA TYR A 76 -0.69 -8.42 -2.14
C TYR A 76 -1.90 -9.14 -2.71
N GLU A 77 -1.65 -10.21 -3.47
CA GLU A 77 -2.69 -10.94 -4.20
C GLU A 77 -2.72 -12.43 -3.77
N THR A 78 -3.79 -12.85 -3.07
CA THR A 78 -3.89 -14.23 -2.54
C THR A 78 -4.53 -15.24 -3.48
N ARG A 79 -5.39 -14.82 -4.41
CA ARG A 79 -6.09 -15.72 -5.36
C ARG A 79 -5.25 -16.09 -6.58
N ARG A 80 -4.02 -15.57 -6.67
CA ARG A 80 -3.08 -15.81 -7.79
C ARG A 80 -3.63 -15.37 -9.15
N ASP A 81 -4.54 -14.40 -9.15
CA ASP A 81 -4.90 -13.69 -10.37
C ASP A 81 -3.67 -12.91 -10.88
N THR A 82 -3.55 -12.74 -12.19
CA THR A 82 -2.51 -11.92 -12.83
C THR A 82 -3.08 -10.60 -13.36
N ASN A 83 -4.38 -10.38 -13.19
CA ASN A 83 -5.04 -9.14 -13.59
C ASN A 83 -4.61 -7.99 -12.69
N ILE A 84 -3.97 -7.00 -13.29
CA ILE A 84 -3.64 -5.75 -12.62
C ILE A 84 -4.92 -4.94 -12.47
N ARG A 85 -5.33 -4.73 -11.22
CA ARG A 85 -6.59 -4.07 -10.84
C ARG A 85 -6.38 -2.79 -10.03
N VAL A 86 -5.14 -2.31 -9.94
CA VAL A 86 -4.80 -1.07 -9.25
C VAL A 86 -4.43 -0.03 -10.28
N HIS A 87 -5.15 1.08 -10.29
CA HIS A 87 -4.87 2.22 -11.15
C HIS A 87 -4.07 3.27 -10.38
N LEU A 88 -2.89 3.61 -10.89
CA LEU A 88 -2.01 4.64 -10.36
C LEU A 88 -1.99 5.86 -11.29
N PRO A 89 -2.13 7.08 -10.77
CA PRO A 89 -1.91 8.30 -11.52
C PRO A 89 -0.40 8.59 -11.63
N GLU A 90 0.00 9.22 -12.73
CA GLU A 90 1.41 9.51 -13.03
C GLU A 90 2.09 10.39 -11.98
N ASP A 91 1.35 11.27 -11.33
CA ASP A 91 1.83 12.22 -10.30
C ASP A 91 1.71 11.70 -8.86
N MET A 92 1.44 10.40 -8.69
CA MET A 92 1.40 9.76 -7.37
C MET A 92 2.77 9.80 -6.68
N ASN A 93 2.76 10.10 -5.38
CA ASN A 93 3.97 10.16 -4.57
C ASN A 93 3.96 9.14 -3.43
N PHE A 94 5.08 8.44 -3.30
CA PHE A 94 5.28 7.53 -2.18
C PHE A 94 5.53 8.30 -0.86
N PRO A 95 5.06 7.78 0.29
CA PRO A 95 5.38 8.35 1.59
C PRO A 95 6.88 8.39 1.86
N PRO A 96 7.39 9.45 2.53
CA PRO A 96 8.83 9.69 2.68
C PRO A 96 9.53 8.76 3.69
N LEU A 97 8.78 8.08 4.56
CA LEU A 97 9.30 7.23 5.63
C LEU A 97 9.05 5.73 5.40
N LEU A 98 8.79 5.34 4.14
CA LEU A 98 8.58 3.93 3.81
C LEU A 98 9.81 3.09 4.15
N ARG A 99 9.57 2.01 4.90
CA ARG A 99 10.58 1.02 5.29
C ARG A 99 10.36 -0.33 4.62
N LEU A 100 9.10 -0.70 4.37
CA LEU A 100 8.75 -1.93 3.66
C LEU A 100 7.75 -1.58 2.56
N LEU A 101 8.13 -1.90 1.33
CA LEU A 101 7.27 -1.79 0.16
C LEU A 101 7.09 -3.18 -0.45
N HIS A 102 5.95 -3.80 -0.17
CA HIS A 102 5.48 -5.01 -0.85
C HIS A 102 4.29 -4.62 -1.74
N TRP A 103 4.42 -4.81 -3.05
CA TRP A 103 3.37 -4.52 -4.01
C TRP A 103 3.32 -5.58 -5.12
N ASP A 104 2.48 -6.59 -4.94
CA ASP A 104 2.20 -7.57 -5.99
C ASP A 104 1.45 -6.90 -7.15
N LEU A 105 1.74 -7.33 -8.38
CA LEU A 105 1.06 -6.82 -9.58
C LEU A 105 1.18 -5.29 -9.73
N TYR A 106 2.30 -4.70 -9.28
CA TYR A 106 2.56 -3.28 -9.43
C TYR A 106 2.40 -2.84 -10.91
N PRO A 107 1.56 -1.82 -11.20
CA PRO A 107 1.07 -1.54 -12.55
C PRO A 107 2.09 -0.83 -13.45
N GLU A 108 3.04 -0.09 -12.86
CA GLU A 108 3.98 0.73 -13.60
C GLU A 108 5.27 -0.01 -13.98
N LYS A 109 5.93 0.48 -15.03
CA LYS A 109 7.19 -0.08 -15.55
C LYS A 109 8.42 0.36 -14.77
N CYS A 110 8.31 1.44 -14.00
CA CYS A 110 9.36 1.97 -13.15
C CYS A 110 8.78 2.55 -11.87
N LEU A 111 9.58 2.62 -10.81
CA LEU A 111 9.17 3.33 -9.61
C LEU A 111 9.27 4.85 -9.83
N PRO A 112 8.34 5.65 -9.29
CA PRO A 112 8.42 7.09 -9.25
C PRO A 112 9.71 7.54 -8.56
N HIS A 113 10.35 8.57 -9.11
CA HIS A 113 11.53 9.20 -8.52
C HIS A 113 11.29 9.78 -7.12
N THR A 114 10.03 9.93 -6.73
CA THR A 114 9.64 10.46 -5.42
C THR A 114 9.71 9.42 -4.31
N LEU A 115 9.92 8.14 -4.64
CA LEU A 115 10.24 7.12 -3.64
C LEU A 115 11.62 7.41 -3.05
N ARG A 116 11.66 7.57 -1.74
CA ARG A 116 12.85 7.85 -0.93
C ARG A 116 13.46 6.56 -0.39
N PRO A 117 14.55 6.04 -0.98
CA PRO A 117 15.10 4.73 -0.62
C PRO A 117 15.87 4.76 0.70
N GLU A 118 16.19 5.93 1.26
CA GLU A 118 17.08 6.07 2.43
C GLU A 118 16.54 5.37 3.68
N HIS A 119 15.22 5.24 3.78
CA HIS A 119 14.55 4.54 4.87
C HIS A 119 14.09 3.12 4.48
N LEU A 120 14.18 2.76 3.21
CA LEU A 120 13.66 1.50 2.68
C LEU A 120 14.57 0.35 3.09
N VAL A 121 14.00 -0.61 3.81
CA VAL A 121 14.67 -1.82 4.31
C VAL A 121 14.35 -3.02 3.42
N GLU A 122 13.11 -3.09 2.90
CA GLU A 122 12.66 -4.20 2.07
C GLU A 122 11.81 -3.69 0.91
N LEU A 123 12.13 -4.18 -0.29
CA LEU A 123 11.39 -3.97 -1.52
C LEU A 123 11.00 -5.31 -2.14
N ASN A 124 9.71 -5.53 -2.33
CA ASN A 124 9.15 -6.72 -2.96
C ASN A 124 8.09 -6.32 -3.98
N LEU A 125 8.38 -6.48 -5.27
CA LEU A 125 7.51 -6.11 -6.38
C LEU A 125 7.16 -7.36 -7.23
N GLY A 126 6.68 -8.40 -6.56
CA GLY A 126 6.33 -9.68 -7.18
C GLY A 126 5.29 -9.55 -8.29
N LYS A 127 5.49 -10.25 -9.42
CA LYS A 127 4.56 -10.29 -10.56
C LYS A 127 4.23 -8.89 -11.13
N SER A 128 5.10 -7.91 -10.94
CA SER A 128 4.90 -6.54 -11.43
C SER A 128 5.18 -6.41 -12.92
N LYS A 129 4.76 -5.29 -13.51
CA LYS A 129 5.17 -4.83 -14.85
C LYS A 129 6.52 -4.12 -14.86
N LEU A 130 7.26 -4.16 -13.75
CA LEU A 130 8.50 -3.42 -13.59
C LEU A 130 9.56 -3.91 -14.59
N GLU A 131 10.00 -3.00 -15.46
CA GLU A 131 11.08 -3.24 -16.43
C GLU A 131 12.40 -2.62 -15.95
N LYS A 132 12.32 -1.52 -15.20
CA LYS A 132 13.45 -0.80 -14.62
C LYS A 132 13.10 -0.36 -13.21
N LEU A 133 14.08 -0.35 -12.30
CA LEU A 133 13.82 0.09 -10.94
C LEU A 133 13.52 1.61 -10.89
N TRP A 134 14.32 2.42 -11.59
CA TRP A 134 14.18 3.87 -11.69
C TRP A 134 14.38 4.31 -13.15
N GLN A 135 13.87 5.48 -13.54
CA GLN A 135 14.39 6.13 -14.75
C GLN A 135 15.70 6.88 -14.41
N GLY A 136 16.76 6.63 -15.17
CA GLY A 136 18.04 7.31 -14.96
C GLY A 136 18.77 6.95 -13.66
N THR A 137 19.66 7.83 -13.22
CA THR A 137 20.43 7.69 -11.98
C THR A 137 19.66 8.31 -10.82
N GLN A 138 19.64 7.64 -9.69
CA GLN A 138 19.00 8.10 -8.46
C GLN A 138 19.98 8.85 -7.57
#